data_AF-A0A532VG45-F1
#
_entry.id   AF-A0A532VG45-F1
#
_cell.length_a   1.000
_cell.length_b   1.000
_cell.length_c   1.000
_cell.angle_alpha   90.00
_cell.angle_beta   90.00
_cell.angle_gamma   90.00
#
_symmetry.space_group_name_H-M   'P 1'
#
loop_
_entity.id
_entity.type
_entity.pdbx_description
1 polymer ?
#
loop_
_entity_poly.entity_id
_entity_poly.type
_entity_poly.pdbx_seq_one_letter_code
_entity_poly.pdbx_strand_id
1 'polypeptide(L)' 'MTPYNLRPLNWGIDLVVHSASKYLNGHSDIIAGVSVGKKSLVDKIWKKMVRFGGSMDPHQAFLLEIRK' A
#
# COMPACT_ATOMS: atom_id res chain seq x y z
N MET A 1 1.56 -7.47 -10.47
CA MET A 1 2.27 -6.30 -11.03
C MET A 1 2.77 -5.44 -9.88
N THR A 2 4.07 -5.18 -9.82
CA THR A 2 4.70 -4.35 -8.77
C THR A 2 5.05 -2.97 -9.30
N PRO A 3 5.30 -1.98 -8.41
CA PRO A 3 5.84 -0.67 -8.80
C PRO A 3 7.20 -0.72 -9.52
N TYR A 4 7.87 -1.88 -9.46
CA TYR A 4 9.11 -2.13 -10.19
C TYR A 4 8.86 -2.30 -11.70
N ASN A 5 7.77 -3.00 -12.08
CA ASN A 5 7.47 -3.29 -13.48
C ASN A 5 6.73 -2.14 -14.18
N LEU A 6 5.88 -1.43 -13.45
CA LEU A 6 5.12 -0.30 -13.98
C LEU A 6 4.87 0.69 -12.84
N ARG A 7 4.98 1.98 -13.16
CA ARG A 7 4.58 3.08 -12.29
C ARG A 7 3.37 3.78 -12.90
N PRO A 8 2.12 3.33 -12.65
CA PRO A 8 0.94 3.87 -13.33
C PRO A 8 0.74 5.37 -13.10
N LEU A 9 1.26 5.90 -11.98
CA LEU A 9 1.26 7.34 -11.70
C LEU A 9 1.96 8.17 -12.79
N ASN A 10 2.98 7.62 -13.46
CA ASN A 10 3.65 8.29 -14.58
C ASN A 10 2.79 8.38 -15.85
N TRP A 11 1.67 7.65 -15.87
CA TRP A 11 0.75 7.55 -17.01
C TRP A 11 -0.56 8.33 -16.76
N GLY A 12 -0.56 9.23 -15.78
CA GLY A 12 -1.73 10.05 -15.43
C GLY A 12 -2.78 9.35 -14.57
N ILE A 13 -2.47 8.16 -14.02
CA ILE A 13 -3.34 7.51 -13.03
C ILE A 13 -3.24 8.27 -11.70
N ASP A 14 -4.40 8.59 -11.12
CA ASP A 14 -4.48 9.42 -9.92
C ASP A 14 -4.31 8.66 -8.60
N LEU A 15 -4.62 7.36 -8.60
CA LEU A 15 -4.57 6.48 -7.44
C LEU A 15 -4.26 5.06 -7.88
N VAL A 16 -3.29 4.44 -7.22
CA VAL A 16 -2.90 3.05 -7.40
C VAL A 16 -3.08 2.33 -6.08
N VAL A 17 -3.71 1.15 -6.12
CA VAL A 17 -3.90 0.28 -4.96
C VAL A 17 -3.22 -1.05 -5.23
N HIS A 18 -2.44 -1.53 -4.27
CA HIS A 18 -1.76 -2.82 -4.31
C HIS A 18 -2.21 -3.70 -3.15
N SER A 19 -2.40 -4.98 -3.43
CA SER A 19 -2.34 -6.00 -2.38
C SER A 19 -0.87 -6.22 -2.03
N ALA A 20 -0.47 -5.71 -0.87
CA ALA A 20 0.90 -5.85 -0.40
C ALA A 20 1.20 -7.27 0.09
N SER A 21 0.18 -8.07 0.41
CA SER A 21 0.32 -9.51 0.73
C SER A 21 0.96 -10.36 -0.38
N LYS A 22 1.07 -9.83 -1.59
CA LYS A 22 1.62 -10.54 -2.76
C LYS A 22 3.09 -10.18 -2.95
N TYR A 23 3.46 -9.77 -4.16
CA TYR A 23 4.85 -9.48 -4.53
C TYR A 23 5.52 -8.36 -3.73
N LEU A 24 4.78 -7.49 -3.04
CA LEU A 24 5.40 -6.46 -2.18
C LEU A 24 5.92 -7.07 -0.87
N ASN A 25 5.18 -8.01 -0.27
CA ASN A 25 5.67 -8.82 0.83
C ASN A 25 6.70 -9.86 0.34
N GLY A 26 6.31 -10.66 -0.66
CA GLY A 26 7.15 -11.72 -1.22
C GLY A 26 7.25 -13.00 -0.37
N HIS A 27 6.85 -12.96 0.91
CA HIS A 27 7.05 -14.06 1.87
C HIS A 27 5.76 -14.77 2.33
N SER A 28 4.59 -14.28 1.90
CA SER A 28 3.26 -14.89 2.18
C SER A 28 2.89 -15.05 3.67
N ASP A 29 3.56 -14.32 4.56
CA ASP A 29 3.45 -14.35 6.02
C ASP A 29 2.66 -13.17 6.61
N ILE A 30 2.31 -12.16 5.80
CA ILE A 30 1.52 -10.99 6.21
C ILE A 30 0.37 -10.68 5.23
N ILE A 31 -0.66 -10.01 5.75
CA ILE A 31 -1.76 -9.46 4.96
C ILE A 31 -1.70 -7.93 5.03
N ALA A 32 -1.62 -7.29 3.87
CA ALA A 32 -1.37 -5.86 3.77
C ALA A 32 -2.00 -5.26 2.51
N GLY A 33 -2.39 -3.98 2.60
CA GLY A 33 -2.83 -3.16 1.47
C GLY A 33 -2.07 -1.84 1.43
N VAL A 34 -1.81 -1.33 0.22
CA VAL A 34 -1.14 -0.05 0.01
C VAL A 34 -1.94 0.77 -1.00
N SER A 35 -2.17 2.04 -0.69
CA SER A 35 -2.73 3.03 -1.62
C SER A 35 -1.76 4.19 -1.81
N VAL A 36 -1.41 4.51 -3.06
CA VAL A 36 -0.48 5.59 -3.42
C VAL A 36 -1.06 6.44 -4.54
N GLY A 37 -0.96 7.77 -4.45
CA GLY A 37 -1.54 8.66 -5.46
C GLY A 37 -1.61 10.11 -4.99
N LYS A 38 -2.51 10.88 -5.62
CA LYS A 38 -2.75 12.29 -5.26
C LYS A 38 -3.08 12.44 -3.77
N LYS A 39 -2.43 13.41 -3.11
CA LYS A 39 -2.63 13.71 -1.69
C LYS A 39 -4.11 13.86 -1.30
N SER A 40 -4.89 14.56 -2.12
CA SER A 40 -6.33 14.76 -1.86
C SER A 40 -7.14 13.45 -1.84
N LEU A 41 -6.73 12.41 -2.56
CA LEU A 41 -7.35 11.09 -2.54
C LEU A 41 -6.85 10.26 -1.37
N VAL A 42 -5.53 10.26 -1.12
CA VAL A 42 -4.91 9.54 0.01
C VAL A 42 -5.45 10.08 1.34
N ASP A 43 -5.60 11.40 1.50
CA ASP A 43 -6.17 12.01 2.70
C ASP A 43 -7.62 11.57 2.95
N LYS A 44 -8.42 11.38 1.89
CA LYS A 44 -9.78 10.84 2.01
C LYS A 44 -9.77 9.38 2.46
N ILE A 45 -8.83 8.58 1.96
CA ILE A 45 -8.66 7.17 2.35
C ILE A 45 -8.20 7.09 3.80
N TRP A 46 -7.21 7.88 4.19
CA TRP A 46 -6.69 7.95 5.56
C TRP A 46 -7.80 8.27 6.57
N LYS A 47 -8.61 9.30 6.30
CA LYS A 47 -9.77 9.66 7.14
C LYS A 47 -10.76 8.50 7.30
N LYS A 48 -10.95 7.68 6.26
CA LYS A 48 -11.79 6.47 6.33
C LYS A 48 -11.10 5.37 7.15
N MET A 49 -9.81 5.11 6.92
CA MET A 49 -9.07 4.08 7.68
C MET A 49 -9.07 4.37 9.18
N VAL A 50 -8.88 5.62 9.59
CA VAL A 50 -8.95 6.03 11.01
C VAL A 50 -10.32 5.75 11.60
N ARG A 51 -11.41 5.95 10.83
CA ARG A 51 -12.79 5.71 11.31
C ARG A 51 -13.18 4.23 11.32
N PHE A 52 -12.68 3.44 10.38
CA PHE A 52 -13.00 2.01 10.25
C PHE A 52 -11.99 1.09 10.94
N GLY A 53 -10.92 1.63 11.53
CA GLY A 53 -9.91 0.84 12.25
C GLY A 53 -8.91 0.10 11.36
N GLY A 54 -8.70 0.55 10.12
CA GLY A 54 -7.76 -0.05 9.16
C GLY A 54 -6.30 0.28 9.46
N SER A 55 -5.82 0.02 10.68
CA SER A 55 -4.40 0.16 11.04
C SER A 55 -3.67 -1.17 10.87
N MET A 56 -2.45 -1.09 10.34
CA MET A 56 -1.55 -2.23 10.22
C MET A 56 -0.86 -2.48 11.56
N ASP A 57 -0.72 -3.75 11.92
CA ASP A 57 0.08 -4.18 13.06
C ASP A 57 1.58 -3.80 12.87
N PRO A 58 2.26 -3.23 13.88
CA PRO A 58 3.66 -2.82 13.74
C PRO A 58 4.63 -3.93 13.35
N HIS A 59 4.37 -5.18 13.77
CA HIS A 59 5.21 -6.31 13.37
C HIS A 59 4.98 -6.68 11.90
N GLN A 60 3.73 -6.65 11.41
CA GLN A 60 3.46 -6.78 9.97
C GLN A 60 4.07 -5.63 9.14
N ALA A 61 4.10 -4.41 9.69
CA ALA A 61 4.76 -3.28 9.05
C ALA A 61 6.28 -3.50 8.93
N PHE A 62 6.92 -4.01 10.00
CA PHE A 62 8.33 -4.39 9.98
C PHE A 62 8.64 -5.49 8.96
N LEU A 63 7.82 -6.53 8.90
CA LEU A 63 7.99 -7.61 7.91
C LEU A 63 7.81 -7.13 6.46
N LEU A 64 6.92 -6.16 6.24
CA LEU A 64 6.77 -5.51 4.94
C LEU A 64 7.96 -4.61 4.60
N GLU A 65 8.56 -3.98 5.61
CA GLU A 65 9.74 -3.13 5.52
C GLU A 65 11.02 -3.98 5.42
N ILE A 66 11.12 -4.79 4.37
CA ILE A 66 12.41 -5.38 4.02
C ILE A 66 13.27 -4.25 3.47
N ARG A 67 14.16 -3.73 4.33
CA ARG A 67 15.31 -2.90 3.94
C ARG A 67 15.91 -3.49 2.66
N LYS A 68 15.67 -2.83 1.54
CA LYS A 68 16.57 -2.92 0.39
C LYS A 68 17.93 -2.38 0.79
#